data_AF-A0A764WEW0-F1
#
_entry.id   AF-A0A764WEW0-F1
#
_cell.length_a   1.000
_cell.length_b   1.000
_cell.length_c   1.000
_cell.angle_alpha   90.00
_cell.angle_beta   90.00
_cell.angle_gamma   90.00
#
_symmetry.space_group_name_H-M   'P 1'
#
loop_
_entity.id
_entity.type
_entity.pdbx_description
1 polymer ?
#
loop_
_entity_poly.entity_id
_entity_poly.type
_entity_poly.pdbx_seq_one_letter_code
_entity_poly.pdbx_strand_id
1 'polypeptide(L)' 'MNTEQVSKQLENAQKLNAVISALHCSWVELEGEEIETLLSVASEYGESIKSWLIEESEKPENNQEGTL' A
#
# COMPACT_ATOMS: atom_id res chain seq x y z
N MET A 1 9.42 -10.68 9.29
CA MET A 1 9.23 -9.62 8.26
C MET A 1 10.55 -8.88 8.11
N ASN A 2 11.07 -8.73 6.88
CA ASN A 2 12.34 -8.02 6.64
C ASN A 2 12.12 -6.51 6.88
N THR A 3 13.03 -5.84 7.58
CA THR A 3 12.98 -4.39 7.87
C THR A 3 12.83 -3.55 6.60
N GLU A 4 13.37 -4.02 5.49
CA GLU A 4 13.26 -3.39 4.17
C GLU A 4 11.83 -3.40 3.61
N GLN A 5 11.07 -4.49 3.82
CA GLN A 5 9.66 -4.58 3.44
C GLN A 5 8.79 -3.62 4.24
N VAL A 6 9.02 -3.55 5.56
CA VAL A 6 8.28 -2.63 6.45
C VAL A 6 8.52 -1.17 6.07
N SER A 7 9.76 -0.82 5.75
CA SER A 7 10.12 0.54 5.32
C SER A 7 9.43 0.92 4.01
N LYS A 8 9.38 0.00 3.04
CA LYS A 8 8.71 0.23 1.75
C LYS A 8 7.19 0.37 1.88
N GLN A 9 6.57 -0.39 2.78
CA GLN A 9 5.15 -0.26 3.08
C GLN A 9 4.82 1.07 3.75
N LEU A 10 5.66 1.51 4.69
CA LEU A 10 5.49 2.81 5.34
C LEU A 10 5.61 3.95 4.32
N GLU A 11 6.59 3.89 3.42
CA GLU A 11 6.76 4.87 2.34
C GLU A 11 5.52 4.92 1.42
N ASN A 12 5.00 3.75 1.03
CA ASN A 12 3.82 3.71 0.18
C ASN A 12 2.55 4.21 0.91
N ALA A 13 2.39 3.91 2.19
CA ALA A 13 1.28 4.42 3.00
C ALA A 13 1.35 5.96 3.16
N GLN A 14 2.55 6.51 3.33
CA GLN A 14 2.77 7.96 3.37
C GLN A 14 2.45 8.63 2.03
N LYS A 15 2.85 8.02 0.90
CA LYS A 15 2.50 8.50 -0.45
C LYS A 15 1.00 8.49 -0.68
N LEU A 16 0.31 7.41 -0.31
CA LEU A 16 -1.15 7.33 -0.42
C LEU A 16 -1.84 8.39 0.43
N ASN A 17 -1.39 8.59 1.67
CA ASN A 17 -1.97 9.61 2.55
C ASN A 17 -1.77 11.03 2.02
N ALA A 18 -0.61 11.32 1.43
CA ALA A 18 -0.35 12.60 0.76
C ALA A 18 -1.29 12.81 -0.43
N VAL A 19 -1.49 11.77 -1.23
CA VAL A 19 -2.42 11.77 -2.38
C VAL A 19 -3.87 12.00 -1.93
N ILE A 20 -4.34 11.29 -0.89
CA ILE A 20 -5.70 11.49 -0.32
C ILE A 20 -5.85 12.90 0.25
N SER A 21 -4.83 13.42 0.92
CA SER A 21 -4.87 14.78 1.49
C SER A 21 -4.90 15.84 0.39
N ALA A 22 -4.13 15.65 -0.69
CA ALA A 22 -4.16 16.52 -1.87
C ALA A 22 -5.52 16.46 -2.57
N LEU A 23 -6.07 15.27 -2.79
CA LEU A 23 -7.44 15.10 -3.29
C LEU A 23 -8.46 15.83 -2.40
N HIS A 24 -8.40 15.65 -1.08
CA HIS A 24 -9.37 16.26 -0.18
C HIS A 24 -9.31 17.79 -0.19
N CYS A 25 -8.12 18.36 -0.36
CA CYS A 25 -7.93 19.81 -0.50
C CYS A 25 -8.31 20.35 -1.89
N SER A 26 -8.09 19.55 -2.94
CA SER A 26 -8.17 19.99 -4.34
C SER A 26 -9.35 19.37 -5.11
N TRP A 27 -10.24 18.60 -4.47
CA TRP A 27 -11.35 17.88 -5.15
C TRP A 27 -12.25 18.79 -5.99
N VAL A 28 -12.30 20.08 -5.66
CA VAL A 28 -13.06 21.10 -6.39
C VAL A 28 -12.30 21.68 -7.60
N GLU A 29 -10.97 21.51 -7.65
CA GLU A 29 -10.06 22.15 -8.62
C GLU A 29 -9.26 21.18 -9.50
N LEU A 30 -9.31 19.87 -9.24
CA LEU A 30 -8.54 18.90 -10.03
C LEU A 30 -9.09 18.72 -11.45
N GLU A 31 -8.20 18.80 -12.42
CA GLU A 31 -8.51 18.51 -13.82
C GLU A 31 -8.59 17.00 -14.06
N GLY A 32 -9.29 16.60 -15.13
CA GLY A 32 -9.57 15.18 -15.41
C GLY A 32 -8.32 14.30 -15.53
N GLU A 33 -7.24 14.82 -16.09
CA GLU A 33 -5.95 14.10 -16.24
C GLU A 33 -5.27 13.83 -14.88
N GLU A 34 -5.40 14.77 -13.94
CA GLU A 34 -4.87 14.62 -12.59
C GLU A 34 -5.65 13.56 -11.81
N ILE A 35 -6.98 13.51 -12.00
CA ILE A 35 -7.85 12.47 -11.44
C ILE A 35 -7.48 11.09 -12.00
N GLU A 36 -7.26 10.96 -13.31
CA GLU A 36 -6.88 9.70 -13.95
C GLU A 36 -5.51 9.18 -13.46
N THR A 37 -4.52 10.06 -13.38
CA THR A 37 -3.19 9.73 -12.84
C THR A 37 -3.30 9.18 -11.43
N LEU A 38 -4.16 9.81 -10.63
CA LEU A 38 -4.31 9.51 -9.22
C LEU A 38 -5.10 8.21 -8.99
N LEU A 39 -6.09 7.93 -9.84
CA LEU A 39 -6.74 6.63 -9.93
C LEU A 39 -5.77 5.51 -10.32
N SER A 40 -4.85 5.77 -11.26
CA SER A 40 -3.82 4.79 -11.66
C SER A 40 -2.91 4.43 -10.49
N VAL A 41 -2.38 5.44 -9.78
CA VAL A 41 -1.50 5.24 -8.62
C VAL A 41 -2.23 4.50 -7.48
N ALA A 42 -3.50 4.84 -7.21
CA ALA A 42 -4.30 4.16 -6.21
C ALA A 42 -4.57 2.68 -6.59
N SER A 43 -4.80 2.40 -7.87
CA SER A 43 -5.02 1.05 -8.40
C SER A 43 -3.75 0.20 -8.26
N GLU A 44 -2.60 0.71 -8.69
CA GLU A 44 -1.30 0.03 -8.57
C GLU A 44 -0.95 -0.29 -7.11
N TYR A 45 -1.20 0.65 -6.20
CA TYR A 45 -0.98 0.41 -4.77
C TYR A 45 -1.93 -0.65 -4.21
N GLY A 46 -3.20 -0.63 -4.63
CA GLY A 46 -4.19 -1.64 -4.26
C GLY A 46 -3.76 -3.05 -4.68
N GLU A 47 -3.25 -3.21 -5.90
CA GLU A 47 -2.71 -4.48 -6.39
C GLU A 47 -1.43 -4.90 -5.62
N SER A 48 -0.55 -3.96 -5.28
CA SER A 48 0.64 -4.25 -4.47
C SER A 48 0.29 -4.74 -3.07
N ILE A 49 -0.73 -4.16 -2.42
CA ILE A 49 -1.22 -4.65 -1.12
C ILE A 49 -1.82 -6.04 -1.26
N LYS A 50 -2.64 -6.30 -2.28
CA LYS A 50 -3.23 -7.63 -2.50
C LYS A 50 -2.15 -8.68 -2.66
N SER A 51 -1.14 -8.43 -3.50
CA SER A 51 -0.01 -9.35 -3.69
C SER A 51 0.70 -9.63 -2.37
N TRP A 52 0.97 -8.59 -1.57
CA TRP A 52 1.61 -8.76 -0.27
C TRP A 52 0.76 -9.56 0.72
N LEU A 53 -0.55 -9.33 0.77
CA LEU A 53 -1.46 -10.08 1.65
C LEU A 53 -1.53 -11.56 1.25
N ILE A 54 -1.51 -11.86 -0.05
CA ILE A 54 -1.44 -13.23 -0.57
C ILE A 54 -0.13 -13.88 -0.12
N GLU A 55 1.01 -13.23 -0.37
CA GLU A 55 2.33 -13.71 0.05
C GLU A 55 2.42 -13.93 1.57
N GLU A 56 1.80 -13.08 2.38
CA GLU A 56 1.77 -13.25 3.84
C GLU A 56 0.84 -14.40 4.26
N SER A 57 -0.27 -14.62 3.55
CA SER A 57 -1.19 -15.74 3.80
C SER A 57 -0.62 -17.10 3.38
N GLU A 58 0.30 -17.11 2.42
CA GLU A 58 0.97 -18.31 1.91
C GLU A 58 2.28 -18.61 2.63
N LYS A 59 2.75 -17.73 3.52
CA LYS A 59 3.88 -18.05 4.38
C LYS A 59 3.49 -19.20 5.30
N PRO A 60 4.28 -20.29 5.35
CA PRO A 60 4.05 -21.34 6.32
C PRO A 60 4.13 -20.73 7.71
N GLU A 61 3.15 -20.99 8.56
CA GLU A 61 3.28 -20.77 10.00
C GLU A 61 4.58 -21.46 10.41
N ASN A 62 5.60 -20.67 10.77
CA ASN A 62 6.77 -21.24 11.40
C ASN A 62 6.31 -21.59 12.80
N ASN A 63 5.79 -22.81 12.91
CA ASN A 63 5.50 -23.48 14.16
C ASN A 63 6.83 -23.54 14.90
N GLN A 64 7.12 -22.53 15.71
CA GLN A 64 7.98 -22.74 16.86
C GLN A 64 7.21 -23.72 17.74
N GLU A 65 7.38 -25.01 17.44
CA GLU A 65 7.28 -26.07 18.43
C GLU A 65 8.25 -25.68 19.54
N GLY A 66 7.75 -24.96 20.54
CA GLY A 66 8.25 -25.17 21.87
C GLY A 66 7.88 -26.59 22.26
N THR A 67 8.86 -27.39 22.71
CA THR A 67 8.71 -28.41 23.77
C THR A 67 10.09 -28.94 24.15
N LEU A 68 10.47 -28.60 25.40
CA LEU A 68 11.39 -29.22 26.38
C LEU A 68 12.91 -29.21 26.15
#